data_AF-D6U1V9-F1
#
_entry.id   AF-D6U1V9-F1
#
_cell.length_a   1.000
_cell.length_b   1.000
_cell.length_c   1.000
_cell.angle_alpha   90.00
_cell.angle_beta   90.00
_cell.angle_gamma   90.00
#
_symmetry.space_group_name_H-M   'P 1'
#
loop_
_entity.id
_entity.type
_entity.pdbx_description
1 polymer ?
#
loop_
_entity_poly.entity_id
_entity_poly.type
_entity_poly.pdbx_seq_one_letter_code
_entity_poly.pdbx_strand_id
1 'polypeptide(L)'
;MSITALTGTGQQTRSLNKNPRLFLNVMIWEFRRFCANQLFWFQALGLIGFLLLITWALHAPEHFSTGVIHGGSSESLSGFVAGTSAGGLLRTLPTVLIVLVLLLPFVTADGVTRDLQRRTHELLMTTALPTWAYVWGRYLAGLVMSLGLALLLLASILGMGGLLHLTVADYPLPQIGTVLLLWVGMVLPATILVSSFGFALSTLFPRLSTLVKVVILVAWIVGALVIPLGLGDNTTPPAWYVNWDPTSGITAHGLLPSYFINLDPTITSEAQLQQFLLSIENKMPDLAGWFVPHLLLAGFSLVLVLVVALAFKRFRDVLS
;
A
#
# COMPACT_ATOMS: atom_id res chain seq x y z
N MET A 1 36.76 -17.02 -64.29
CA MET A 1 36.23 -16.16 -63.21
C MET A 1 35.29 -17.01 -62.37
N SER A 2 35.74 -17.46 -61.20
CA SER A 2 34.93 -18.28 -60.29
C SER A 2 34.12 -17.36 -59.38
N ILE A 3 32.81 -17.50 -59.41
CA ILE A 3 31.88 -16.81 -58.51
C ILE A 3 31.82 -17.64 -57.23
N THR A 4 32.50 -17.19 -56.19
CA THR A 4 32.42 -17.75 -54.85
C THR A 4 31.10 -17.27 -54.23
N ALA A 5 30.08 -18.12 -54.27
CA ALA A 5 28.85 -17.91 -53.53
C ALA A 5 29.16 -17.99 -52.02
N LEU A 6 29.05 -16.85 -51.34
CA LEU A 6 29.04 -16.77 -49.88
C LEU A 6 27.81 -17.54 -49.38
N THR A 7 28.06 -18.75 -48.88
CA THR A 7 27.11 -19.54 -48.10
C THR A 7 26.75 -18.74 -46.85
N GLY A 8 25.58 -18.08 -46.91
CA GLY A 8 24.94 -17.49 -45.75
C GLY A 8 24.75 -18.58 -44.70
N THR A 9 25.52 -18.49 -43.63
CA THR A 9 25.33 -19.26 -42.42
C THR A 9 23.93 -18.95 -41.92
N GLY A 10 23.00 -19.87 -42.19
CA GLY A 10 21.72 -19.97 -41.51
C GLY A 10 21.99 -20.18 -40.03
N GLN A 11 22.28 -19.09 -39.32
CA GLN A 11 22.38 -19.09 -37.89
C GLN A 11 20.98 -19.43 -37.40
N GLN A 12 20.83 -20.68 -36.95
CA GLN A 12 19.63 -21.18 -36.30
C GLN A 12 19.10 -20.07 -35.41
N THR A 13 17.89 -19.60 -35.71
CA THR A 13 17.02 -18.89 -34.80
C THR A 13 16.71 -19.83 -33.64
N ARG A 14 17.72 -20.06 -32.79
CA ARG A 14 17.57 -20.67 -31.47
C ARG A 14 16.44 -19.89 -30.84
N SER A 15 15.40 -20.60 -30.44
CA SER A 15 14.26 -20.05 -29.72
C SER A 15 14.75 -19.42 -28.40
N LEU A 16 15.25 -18.19 -28.47
CA LEU A 16 15.52 -17.29 -27.35
C LEU A 16 14.25 -16.99 -26.55
N ASN A 17 13.11 -17.48 -27.02
CA ASN A 17 11.78 -17.08 -26.62
C ASN A 17 11.36 -17.55 -25.21
N LYS A 18 12.12 -18.43 -24.53
CA LYS A 18 11.73 -18.98 -23.23
C LYS A 18 12.87 -19.12 -22.20
N ASN A 19 13.93 -18.32 -22.30
CA ASN A 19 14.98 -18.38 -21.28
C ASN A 19 14.58 -17.52 -20.06
N PRO A 20 14.24 -18.10 -18.89
CA PRO A 20 13.83 -17.34 -17.71
C PRO A 20 14.93 -16.38 -17.21
N ARG A 21 16.18 -16.63 -17.61
CA ARG A 21 17.32 -15.77 -17.30
C ARG A 21 17.18 -14.35 -17.86
N LEU A 22 16.47 -14.17 -18.98
CA LEU A 22 16.29 -12.83 -19.58
C LEU A 22 15.43 -11.93 -18.70
N PHE A 23 14.36 -12.47 -18.14
CA PHE A 23 13.50 -11.78 -17.18
C PHE A 23 14.27 -11.45 -15.89
N LEU A 24 15.03 -12.40 -15.34
CA LEU A 24 15.82 -12.19 -14.13
C LEU A 24 16.88 -11.08 -14.32
N ASN A 25 17.51 -11.03 -15.50
CA ASN A 25 18.47 -9.97 -15.82
C ASN A 25 17.83 -8.58 -15.80
N VAL A 26 16.58 -8.44 -16.29
CA VAL A 26 15.84 -7.18 -16.21
C VAL A 26 15.55 -6.81 -14.76
N MET A 27 15.12 -7.77 -13.94
CA MET A 27 14.93 -7.52 -12.50
C MET A 27 16.22 -7.08 -11.80
N ILE A 28 17.33 -7.80 -12.01
CA ILE A 28 18.63 -7.46 -11.41
C ILE A 28 19.06 -6.06 -11.84
N TRP A 29 18.87 -5.71 -13.11
CA TRP A 29 19.18 -4.37 -13.62
C TRP A 29 18.34 -3.28 -12.93
N GLU A 30 17.02 -3.50 -12.79
CA GLU A 30 16.15 -2.56 -12.08
C GLU A 30 16.49 -2.47 -10.59
N PHE A 31 16.79 -3.59 -9.91
CA PHE A 31 17.21 -3.55 -8.52
C PHE A 31 18.52 -2.77 -8.33
N ARG A 32 19.53 -3.01 -9.18
CA ARG A 32 20.77 -2.22 -9.14
C ARG A 32 20.49 -0.73 -9.31
N ARG A 33 19.54 -0.39 -10.17
CA ARG A 33 19.11 0.99 -10.39
C ARG A 33 18.43 1.59 -9.15
N PHE A 34 17.54 0.85 -8.48
CA PHE A 34 16.95 1.29 -7.21
C PHE A 34 18.01 1.44 -6.11
N CYS A 35 18.91 0.45 -5.98
CA CYS A 35 20.02 0.50 -5.04
C CYS A 35 20.92 1.72 -5.26
N ALA A 36 21.19 2.09 -6.52
CA ALA A 36 21.98 3.28 -6.86
C ALA A 36 21.23 4.61 -6.69
N ASN A 37 19.91 4.59 -6.57
CA ASN A 37 19.09 5.80 -6.45
C ASN A 37 19.05 6.30 -5.00
N GLN A 38 19.96 7.19 -4.64
CA GLN A 38 20.03 7.79 -3.30
C GLN A 38 18.71 8.45 -2.86
N LEU A 39 18.01 9.12 -3.78
CA LEU A 39 16.75 9.79 -3.48
C LEU A 39 15.67 8.79 -3.02
N PHE A 40 15.64 7.59 -3.62
CA PHE A 40 14.70 6.55 -3.20
C PHE A 40 14.99 6.10 -1.76
N TRP A 41 16.26 5.91 -1.40
CA TRP A 41 16.62 5.54 -0.03
C TRP A 41 16.35 6.64 0.98
N PHE A 42 16.59 7.90 0.62
CA PHE A 42 16.18 9.04 1.47
C PHE A 42 14.67 9.10 1.65
N GLN A 43 13.88 8.83 0.60
CA GLN A 43 12.43 8.74 0.70
C GLN A 43 11.97 7.56 1.55
N ALA A 44 12.59 6.38 1.42
CA ALA A 44 12.29 5.22 2.25
C ALA A 44 12.64 5.46 3.73
N LEU A 45 13.77 6.12 3.99
CA LEU A 45 14.19 6.51 5.34
C LEU A 45 13.30 7.62 5.93
N GLY A 46 12.87 8.58 5.11
CA GLY A 46 11.87 9.56 5.49
C GLY A 46 10.51 8.92 5.79
N LEU A 47 10.09 7.95 4.97
CA LEU A 47 8.86 7.19 5.16
C LEU A 47 8.89 6.43 6.48
N ILE A 48 9.94 5.64 6.76
CA ILE A 48 10.02 4.88 8.03
C ILE A 48 10.00 5.83 9.24
N GLY A 49 10.74 6.94 9.20
CA GLY A 49 10.74 7.94 10.27
C GLY A 49 9.37 8.58 10.47
N PHE A 50 8.69 8.92 9.38
CA PHE A 50 7.34 9.48 9.42
C PHE A 50 6.30 8.48 9.91
N LEU A 51 6.39 7.21 9.51
CA LEU A 51 5.51 6.14 9.97
C LEU A 51 5.69 5.85 11.46
N LEU A 52 6.94 5.85 11.95
CA LEU A 52 7.23 5.77 13.38
C LEU A 52 6.61 6.95 14.12
N LEU A 53 6.80 8.17 13.62
CA LEU A 53 6.25 9.39 14.22
C LEU A 53 4.71 9.37 14.25
N ILE A 54 4.05 8.98 13.16
CA ILE A 54 2.58 8.85 13.11
C ILE A 54 2.10 7.80 14.10
N THR A 55 2.72 6.62 14.12
CA THR A 55 2.31 5.53 15.03
C THR A 55 2.44 5.98 16.48
N TRP A 56 3.48 6.74 16.80
CA TRP A 56 3.66 7.36 18.12
C TRP A 56 2.65 8.47 18.40
N ALA A 57 2.39 9.37 17.44
CA ALA A 57 1.46 10.48 17.63
C ALA A 57 0.01 10.00 17.79
N LEU A 58 -0.37 8.89 17.12
CA LEU A 58 -1.68 8.28 17.24
C LEU A 58 -1.90 7.53 18.56
N HIS A 59 -0.88 7.43 19.42
CA HIS A 59 -1.01 6.98 20.81
C HIS A 59 -1.46 8.12 21.76
N ALA A 60 -1.70 9.34 21.28
CA ALA A 60 -2.13 10.44 22.13
C ALA A 60 -3.42 10.10 22.91
N PRO A 61 -3.50 10.43 24.22
CA PRO A 61 -4.67 10.13 25.04
C PRO A 61 -5.93 10.83 24.50
N GLU A 62 -7.03 10.08 24.42
CA GLU A 62 -8.37 10.57 24.13
C GLU A 62 -9.08 10.85 25.47
N HIS A 63 -9.73 12.02 25.60
CA HIS A 63 -10.53 12.35 26.78
C HIS A 63 -11.94 11.78 26.63
N PHE A 64 -12.34 10.90 27.55
CA PHE A 64 -13.66 10.30 27.59
C PHE A 64 -14.50 10.97 28.68
N SER A 65 -15.64 11.56 28.28
CA SER A 65 -16.59 12.09 29.25
C SER A 65 -17.40 10.94 29.85
N THR A 66 -17.29 10.73 31.16
CA THR A 66 -18.19 9.81 31.85
C THR A 66 -19.51 10.54 32.09
N GLY A 67 -20.63 9.95 31.70
CA GLY A 67 -21.97 10.53 31.90
C GLY A 67 -22.42 10.59 33.36
N VAL A 68 -21.52 10.37 34.32
CA VAL A 68 -21.81 10.34 35.75
C VAL A 68 -21.89 11.78 36.27
N ILE A 69 -23.10 12.34 36.24
CA ILE A 69 -23.40 13.61 36.89
C ILE A 69 -23.51 13.35 38.40
N HIS A 70 -22.39 13.44 39.12
CA HIS A 70 -22.40 13.55 40.58
C HIS A 70 -21.82 14.91 40.96
N GLY A 71 -22.71 15.88 41.22
CA GLY A 71 -22.32 17.18 41.79
C GLY A 71 -21.92 18.29 40.81
N GLY A 72 -22.29 18.20 39.53
CA GLY A 72 -22.21 19.34 38.60
C GLY A 72 -20.90 19.49 37.81
N SER A 73 -19.90 18.64 38.03
CA SER A 73 -18.70 18.53 37.19
C SER A 73 -18.64 17.14 36.54
N SER A 74 -18.71 17.08 35.21
CA SER A 74 -18.41 15.85 34.47
C SER A 74 -16.90 15.59 34.58
N GLU A 75 -16.50 14.61 35.38
CA GLU A 75 -15.11 14.17 35.41
C GLU A 75 -14.78 13.47 34.08
N SER A 76 -13.89 14.09 33.31
CA SER A 76 -13.31 13.49 32.11
C SER A 76 -12.23 12.51 32.54
N LEU A 77 -12.42 11.23 32.25
CA LEU A 77 -11.36 10.23 32.38
C LEU A 77 -10.48 10.27 31.13
N SER A 78 -9.18 10.16 31.29
CA SER A 78 -8.24 10.02 30.19
C SER A 78 -7.99 8.53 29.90
N GLY A 79 -7.99 8.14 28.62
CA GLY A 79 -7.61 6.81 28.17
C GLY A 79 -6.90 6.90 26.83
N PHE A 80 -6.28 5.82 26.36
CA PHE A 80 -5.66 5.81 25.02
C PHE A 80 -6.10 4.60 24.22
N VAL A 81 -6.21 4.79 22.91
CA VAL A 81 -6.39 3.69 21.97
C VAL A 81 -5.03 3.07 21.66
N ALA A 82 -4.89 1.77 21.89
CA ALA A 82 -3.63 1.10 21.60
C ALA A 82 -3.48 0.93 20.08
N GLY A 83 -2.60 1.68 19.43
CA GLY A 83 -2.45 1.65 17.96
C GLY A 83 -2.09 0.28 17.36
N THR A 84 -1.73 -0.71 18.18
CA THR A 84 -1.45 -2.10 17.78
C THR A 84 -2.54 -3.12 18.16
N SER A 85 -3.61 -2.69 18.81
CA SER A 85 -4.82 -3.50 18.98
C SER A 85 -5.60 -3.62 17.66
N ALA A 86 -6.57 -4.53 17.55
CA ALA A 86 -7.36 -4.66 16.32
C ALA A 86 -8.10 -3.35 15.99
N GLY A 87 -8.73 -2.74 17.01
CA GLY A 87 -9.41 -1.45 16.89
C GLY A 87 -8.46 -0.31 16.54
N GLY A 88 -7.32 -0.21 17.21
CA GLY A 88 -6.31 0.80 16.93
C GLY A 88 -5.70 0.68 15.53
N LEU A 89 -5.46 -0.55 15.06
CA LEU A 89 -5.00 -0.81 13.70
C LEU A 89 -6.01 -0.39 12.64
N LEU A 90 -7.31 -0.60 12.87
CA LEU A 90 -8.34 -0.16 11.93
C LEU A 90 -8.45 1.37 11.83
N ARG A 91 -8.04 2.09 12.88
CA ARG A 91 -7.91 3.56 12.85
C ARG A 91 -6.59 4.02 12.22
N THR A 92 -5.48 3.37 12.54
CA THR A 92 -4.13 3.80 12.15
C THR A 92 -3.75 3.38 10.73
N LEU A 93 -4.11 2.15 10.31
CA LEU A 93 -3.76 1.58 9.00
C LEU A 93 -4.21 2.47 7.84
N PRO A 94 -5.48 2.93 7.76
CA PRO A 94 -5.91 3.81 6.67
C PRO A 94 -5.01 5.06 6.52
N THR A 95 -4.67 5.72 7.63
CA THR A 95 -3.80 6.90 7.64
C THR A 95 -2.40 6.59 7.09
N VAL A 96 -1.76 5.51 7.56
CA VAL A 96 -0.42 5.15 7.06
C VAL A 96 -0.46 4.63 5.61
N LEU A 97 -1.59 4.07 5.18
CA LEU A 97 -1.79 3.59 3.81
C LEU A 97 -1.89 4.75 2.82
N ILE A 98 -2.50 5.88 3.20
CA ILE A 98 -2.47 7.12 2.40
C ILE A 98 -1.02 7.47 2.08
N VAL A 99 -0.15 7.53 3.09
CA VAL A 99 1.27 7.91 2.94
C VAL A 99 2.01 6.93 2.04
N LEU A 100 1.83 5.62 2.26
CA LEU A 100 2.47 4.59 1.45
C LEU A 100 2.09 4.73 -0.02
N VAL A 101 0.79 4.89 -0.30
CA VAL A 101 0.26 5.00 -1.66
C VAL A 101 0.74 6.25 -2.38
N LEU A 102 1.08 7.33 -1.68
CA LEU A 102 1.72 8.49 -2.31
C LEU A 102 3.03 8.15 -3.02
N LEU A 103 3.73 7.10 -2.60
CA LEU A 103 5.01 6.68 -3.15
C LEU A 103 4.88 5.59 -4.22
N LEU A 104 3.88 4.70 -4.11
CA LEU A 104 3.79 3.50 -4.94
C LEU A 104 3.77 3.78 -6.45
N PRO A 105 2.96 4.73 -6.99
CA PRO A 105 2.97 5.02 -8.42
C PRO A 105 4.32 5.53 -8.91
N PHE A 106 5.09 6.21 -8.07
CA PHE A 106 6.43 6.65 -8.45
C PHE A 106 7.38 5.46 -8.51
N VAL A 107 7.36 4.57 -7.52
CA VAL A 107 8.22 3.38 -7.50
C VAL A 107 7.96 2.49 -8.72
N THR A 108 6.70 2.25 -9.08
CA THR A 108 6.39 1.31 -10.16
C THR A 108 6.43 1.90 -11.56
N ALA A 109 6.09 3.19 -11.74
CA ALA A 109 6.05 3.79 -13.06
C ALA A 109 7.31 4.59 -13.46
N ASP A 110 8.23 4.92 -12.54
CA ASP A 110 9.41 5.75 -12.88
C ASP A 110 10.32 5.13 -13.93
N GLY A 111 10.39 3.80 -13.96
CA GLY A 111 11.18 3.09 -14.93
C GLY A 111 10.77 3.44 -16.36
N VAL A 112 9.47 3.28 -16.67
CA VAL A 112 8.91 3.47 -18.01
C VAL A 112 9.09 4.92 -18.46
N THR A 113 8.84 5.88 -17.57
CA THR A 113 8.96 7.31 -17.91
C THR A 113 10.38 7.73 -18.17
N ARG A 114 11.33 7.28 -17.34
CA ARG A 114 12.73 7.65 -17.51
C ARG A 114 13.31 7.06 -18.78
N ASP A 115 12.87 5.88 -19.20
CA ASP A 115 13.38 5.29 -20.44
C ASP A 115 12.88 6.00 -21.70
N LEU A 116 11.65 6.53 -21.64
CA LEU A 116 11.13 7.44 -22.66
C LEU A 116 11.94 8.74 -22.68
N GLN A 117 12.09 9.40 -21.51
CA GLN A 117 12.76 10.69 -21.39
C GLN A 117 14.25 10.65 -21.78
N ARG A 118 14.96 9.57 -21.42
CA ARG A 118 16.39 9.39 -21.73
C ARG A 118 16.64 8.72 -23.07
N ARG A 119 15.59 8.42 -23.84
CA ARG A 119 15.66 7.66 -25.10
C ARG A 119 16.36 6.30 -24.99
N THR A 120 16.50 5.76 -23.78
CA THR A 120 17.09 4.43 -23.59
C THR A 120 16.18 3.33 -24.12
N HIS A 121 14.89 3.61 -24.32
CA HIS A 121 13.97 2.72 -25.03
C HIS A 121 14.44 2.42 -26.47
N GLU A 122 15.11 3.36 -27.16
CA GLU A 122 15.68 3.16 -28.49
C GLU A 122 16.85 2.15 -28.46
N LEU A 123 17.73 2.27 -27.46
CA LEU A 123 18.79 1.28 -27.22
C LEU A 123 18.21 -0.07 -26.83
N LEU A 124 17.15 -0.08 -26.02
CA LEU A 124 16.45 -1.32 -25.69
C LEU A 124 15.86 -1.96 -26.94
N MET A 125 15.38 -1.20 -27.94
CA MET A 125 14.86 -1.75 -29.21
C MET A 125 15.88 -2.54 -30.00
N THR A 126 17.16 -2.16 -29.95
CA THR A 126 18.23 -2.84 -30.69
C THR A 126 18.71 -4.12 -30.00
N THR A 127 18.26 -4.38 -28.77
CA THR A 127 18.59 -5.62 -28.04
C THR A 127 17.64 -6.77 -28.37
N ALA A 128 18.14 -8.01 -28.24
CA ALA A 128 17.35 -9.23 -28.39
C ALA A 128 16.40 -9.53 -27.20
N LEU A 129 16.14 -8.55 -26.32
CA LEU A 129 15.23 -8.72 -25.18
C LEU A 129 13.78 -8.87 -25.67
N PRO A 130 13.09 -9.98 -25.33
CA PRO A 130 11.70 -10.15 -25.69
C PRO A 130 10.81 -9.24 -24.83
N THR A 131 9.74 -8.74 -25.44
CA THR A 131 8.81 -7.78 -24.84
C THR A 131 8.26 -8.25 -23.50
N TRP A 132 7.84 -9.52 -23.41
CA TRP A 132 7.27 -10.06 -22.18
C TRP A 132 8.27 -10.02 -21.02
N ALA A 133 9.54 -10.35 -21.27
CA ALA A 133 10.57 -10.38 -20.22
C ALA A 133 10.90 -8.97 -19.73
N TYR A 134 10.84 -8.00 -20.64
CA TYR A 134 10.99 -6.59 -20.29
C TYR A 134 9.84 -6.08 -19.43
N VAL A 135 8.58 -6.25 -19.87
CA VAL A 135 7.41 -5.74 -19.13
C VAL A 135 7.30 -6.42 -17.76
N TRP A 136 7.35 -7.76 -17.72
CA TRP A 136 7.26 -8.51 -16.46
C TRP A 136 8.44 -8.23 -15.53
N GLY A 137 9.67 -8.15 -16.06
CA GLY A 137 10.87 -7.91 -15.27
C GLY A 137 10.78 -6.60 -14.50
N ARG A 138 10.30 -5.56 -15.16
CA ARG A 138 10.12 -4.24 -14.55
C ARG A 138 8.97 -4.20 -13.57
N TYR A 139 7.84 -4.77 -13.95
CA TYR A 139 6.68 -4.85 -13.08
C TYR A 139 7.03 -5.56 -11.77
N LEU A 140 7.64 -6.74 -11.85
CA LEU A 140 7.99 -7.53 -10.65
C LEU A 140 9.08 -6.86 -9.82
N ALA A 141 10.07 -6.20 -10.43
CA ALA A 141 11.03 -5.39 -9.68
C ALA A 141 10.33 -4.25 -8.92
N GLY A 142 9.47 -3.48 -9.59
CA GLY A 142 8.70 -2.40 -8.97
C GLY A 142 7.74 -2.89 -7.88
N LEU A 143 7.08 -4.02 -8.09
CA LEU A 143 6.21 -4.66 -7.11
C LEU A 143 7.01 -5.11 -5.88
N VAL A 144 8.16 -5.75 -6.06
CA VAL A 144 9.02 -6.14 -4.93
C VAL A 144 9.48 -4.92 -4.13
N MET A 145 9.87 -3.82 -4.79
CA MET A 145 10.23 -2.59 -4.09
C MET A 145 9.03 -1.98 -3.34
N SER A 146 7.84 -2.01 -3.95
CA SER A 146 6.59 -1.55 -3.32
C SER A 146 6.24 -2.37 -2.08
N LEU A 147 6.35 -3.70 -2.18
CA LEU A 147 6.16 -4.62 -1.06
C LEU A 147 7.23 -4.40 0.02
N GLY A 148 8.47 -4.08 -0.37
CA GLY A 148 9.51 -3.67 0.57
C GLY A 148 9.12 -2.45 1.39
N LEU A 149 8.53 -1.42 0.77
CA LEU A 149 7.99 -0.25 1.50
C LEU A 149 6.81 -0.63 2.40
N ALA A 150 5.92 -1.52 1.95
CA ALA A 150 4.83 -2.03 2.78
C ALA A 150 5.33 -2.83 4.00
N LEU A 151 6.44 -3.56 3.85
CA LEU A 151 7.12 -4.25 4.95
C LEU A 151 7.79 -3.28 5.91
N LEU A 152 8.35 -2.15 5.43
CA LEU A 152 8.84 -1.09 6.31
C LEU A 152 7.70 -0.53 7.17
N LEU A 153 6.50 -0.38 6.61
CA LEU A 153 5.32 0.01 7.37
C LEU A 153 4.97 -1.01 8.46
N LEU A 154 4.97 -2.30 8.15
CA LEU A 154 4.76 -3.36 9.15
C LEU A 154 5.83 -3.29 10.27
N ALA A 155 7.09 -3.11 9.88
CA ALA A 155 8.20 -2.98 10.81
C ALA A 155 8.07 -1.72 11.69
N SER A 156 7.60 -0.59 11.15
CA SER A 156 7.31 0.62 11.92
C SER A 156 6.22 0.40 12.96
N ILE A 157 5.12 -0.26 12.58
CA ILE A 157 4.00 -0.54 13.50
C ILE A 157 4.47 -1.44 14.65
N LEU A 158 5.14 -2.55 14.33
CA LEU A 158 5.64 -3.49 15.34
C LEU A 158 6.77 -2.87 16.20
N GLY A 159 7.68 -2.14 15.56
CA GLY A 159 8.82 -1.50 16.24
C GLY A 159 8.36 -0.40 17.20
N MET A 160 7.50 0.51 16.76
CA MET A 160 6.96 1.57 17.62
C MET A 160 6.02 0.99 18.68
N GLY A 161 5.17 0.01 18.34
CA GLY A 161 4.31 -0.65 19.32
C GLY A 161 5.11 -1.38 20.41
N GLY A 162 6.20 -2.04 20.05
CA GLY A 162 7.13 -2.65 21.00
C GLY A 162 7.84 -1.62 21.88
N LEU A 163 8.27 -0.49 21.29
CA LEU A 163 8.88 0.60 22.05
C LEU A 163 7.88 1.19 23.06
N LEU A 164 6.65 1.47 22.65
CA LEU A 164 5.59 1.98 23.52
C LEU A 164 5.30 1.02 24.68
N HIS A 165 5.22 -0.29 24.41
CA HIS A 165 5.08 -1.32 25.46
C HIS A 165 6.20 -1.27 26.51
N LEU A 166 7.43 -0.95 26.10
CA LEU A 166 8.57 -0.85 27.03
C LEU A 166 8.61 0.47 27.80
N THR A 167 8.01 1.53 27.27
CA THR A 167 8.12 2.90 27.84
C THR A 167 6.86 3.39 28.55
N VAL A 168 5.70 2.80 28.29
CA VAL A 168 4.40 3.25 28.82
C VAL A 168 3.78 2.12 29.65
N ALA A 169 3.51 2.40 30.92
CA ALA A 169 3.22 1.39 31.96
C ALA A 169 1.99 0.50 31.70
N ASP A 170 1.09 0.88 30.80
CA ASP A 170 -0.14 0.14 30.50
C ASP A 170 -0.32 -0.15 29.01
N TYR A 171 0.71 0.09 28.19
CA TYR A 171 0.61 -0.15 26.74
C TYR A 171 0.73 -1.65 26.44
N PRO A 172 -0.24 -2.27 25.76
CA PRO A 172 -0.23 -3.71 25.52
C PRO A 172 0.88 -4.11 24.54
N LEU A 173 1.38 -5.33 24.70
CA LEU A 173 2.29 -5.92 23.71
C LEU A 173 1.55 -6.11 22.37
N PRO A 174 2.15 -5.76 21.22
CA PRO A 174 1.53 -5.96 19.91
C PRO A 174 1.17 -7.43 19.66
N GLN A 175 -0.10 -7.70 19.35
CA GLN A 175 -0.55 -9.04 18.98
C GLN A 175 -0.18 -9.33 17.52
N ILE A 176 0.95 -10.01 17.31
CA ILE A 176 1.51 -10.23 15.97
C ILE A 176 0.51 -10.85 15.00
N GLY A 177 -0.28 -11.84 15.43
CA GLY A 177 -1.30 -12.47 14.58
C GLY A 177 -2.37 -11.48 14.09
N THR A 178 -2.82 -10.59 14.98
CA THR A 178 -3.80 -9.55 14.69
C THR A 178 -3.23 -8.50 13.72
N VAL A 179 -2.01 -8.03 14.02
CA VAL A 179 -1.29 -7.08 13.17
C VAL A 179 -1.10 -7.66 11.76
N LEU A 180 -0.63 -8.90 11.65
CA LEU A 180 -0.42 -9.55 10.36
C LEU A 180 -1.72 -9.77 9.60
N LEU A 181 -2.79 -10.21 10.25
CA LEU A 181 -4.08 -10.44 9.58
C LEU A 181 -4.61 -9.14 8.94
N LEU A 182 -4.65 -8.06 9.72
CA LEU A 182 -5.12 -6.76 9.25
C LEU A 182 -4.17 -6.17 8.20
N TRP A 183 -2.86 -6.28 8.39
CA TRP A 183 -1.88 -5.84 7.38
C TRP A 183 -2.02 -6.62 6.06
N VAL A 184 -2.14 -7.94 6.11
CA VAL A 184 -2.24 -8.82 4.93
C VAL A 184 -3.49 -8.54 4.12
N GLY A 185 -4.59 -8.10 4.72
CA GLY A 185 -5.74 -7.77 3.90
C GLY A 185 -5.95 -6.29 3.63
N MET A 186 -5.44 -5.38 4.46
CA MET A 186 -5.52 -3.93 4.15
C MET A 186 -4.37 -3.46 3.29
N VAL A 187 -3.14 -3.67 3.75
CA VAL A 187 -1.95 -3.06 3.16
C VAL A 187 -1.52 -3.81 1.90
N LEU A 188 -1.47 -5.15 1.95
CA LEU A 188 -0.98 -5.95 0.84
C LEU A 188 -1.85 -5.81 -0.43
N PRO A 189 -3.19 -5.93 -0.39
CA PRO A 189 -4.02 -5.82 -1.59
C PRO A 189 -4.01 -4.40 -2.15
N ALA A 190 -4.04 -3.38 -1.29
CA ALA A 190 -3.91 -1.99 -1.72
C ALA A 190 -2.55 -1.72 -2.39
N THR A 191 -1.46 -2.26 -1.84
CA THR A 191 -0.12 -2.16 -2.43
C THR A 191 -0.10 -2.80 -3.81
N ILE A 192 -0.61 -4.03 -3.94
CA ILE A 192 -0.69 -4.73 -5.24
C ILE A 192 -1.53 -3.93 -6.23
N LEU A 193 -2.73 -3.48 -5.81
CA LEU A 193 -3.67 -2.74 -6.65
C LEU A 193 -3.03 -1.48 -7.22
N VAL A 194 -2.53 -0.58 -6.37
CA VAL A 194 -1.98 0.70 -6.78
C VAL A 194 -0.71 0.52 -7.61
N SER A 195 0.20 -0.34 -7.18
CA SER A 195 1.45 -0.61 -7.89
C SER A 195 1.19 -1.19 -9.28
N SER A 196 0.25 -2.13 -9.42
CA SER A 196 -0.11 -2.77 -10.69
C SER A 196 -0.86 -1.84 -11.61
N PHE A 197 -1.84 -1.10 -11.08
CA PHE A 197 -2.61 -0.15 -11.85
C PHE A 197 -1.75 1.01 -12.35
N GLY A 198 -0.90 1.58 -11.48
CA GLY A 198 0.06 2.62 -11.84
C GLY A 198 1.06 2.14 -12.91
N PHE A 199 1.62 0.94 -12.74
CA PHE A 199 2.51 0.35 -13.75
C PHE A 199 1.80 0.15 -15.09
N ALA A 200 0.61 -0.44 -15.08
CA ALA A 200 -0.16 -0.76 -16.28
C ALA A 200 -0.50 0.50 -17.08
N LEU A 201 -1.08 1.51 -16.43
CA LEU A 201 -1.45 2.77 -17.08
C LEU A 201 -0.22 3.53 -17.59
N SER A 202 0.86 3.60 -16.82
CA SER A 202 2.09 4.26 -17.27
C SER A 202 2.80 3.53 -18.39
N THR A 203 2.62 2.21 -18.49
CA THR A 203 3.12 1.41 -19.62
C THR A 203 2.30 1.62 -20.88
N LEU A 204 0.98 1.77 -20.76
CA LEU A 204 0.08 2.07 -21.88
C LEU A 204 0.21 3.53 -22.36
N PHE A 205 0.38 4.46 -21.43
CA PHE A 205 0.42 5.90 -21.69
C PHE A 205 1.73 6.55 -21.19
N PRO A 206 2.90 6.15 -21.72
CA PRO A 206 4.19 6.57 -21.19
C PRO A 206 4.43 8.10 -21.29
N ARG A 207 3.86 8.76 -22.31
CA ARG A 207 3.90 10.23 -22.46
C ARG A 207 3.07 10.97 -21.39
N LEU A 208 2.03 10.32 -20.86
CA LEU A 208 1.12 10.89 -19.87
C LEU A 208 1.38 10.35 -18.46
N SER A 209 2.49 9.64 -18.22
CA SER A 209 2.66 8.97 -16.94
C SER A 209 2.70 9.92 -15.74
N THR A 210 3.14 11.17 -15.88
CA THR A 210 3.04 12.14 -14.78
C THR A 210 1.56 12.41 -14.45
N LEU A 211 0.73 12.61 -15.48
CA LEU A 211 -0.71 12.77 -15.32
C LEU A 211 -1.35 11.51 -14.70
N VAL A 212 -0.98 10.32 -15.16
CA VAL A 212 -1.44 9.04 -14.58
C VAL A 212 -1.14 8.96 -13.08
N LYS A 213 0.11 9.24 -12.69
CA LYS A 213 0.51 9.26 -11.27
C LYS A 213 -0.35 10.26 -10.50
N VAL A 214 -0.47 11.50 -10.97
CA VAL A 214 -1.28 12.55 -10.32
C VAL A 214 -2.74 12.13 -10.18
N VAL A 215 -3.36 11.58 -11.23
CA VAL A 215 -4.77 11.13 -11.18
C VAL A 215 -4.95 10.01 -10.17
N ILE A 216 -4.04 9.04 -10.09
CA ILE A 216 -4.09 7.97 -9.09
C ILE A 216 -4.00 8.55 -7.68
N LEU A 217 -3.09 9.49 -7.45
CA LEU A 217 -2.91 10.15 -6.15
C LEU A 217 -4.14 10.96 -5.75
N VAL A 218 -4.69 11.75 -6.67
CA VAL A 218 -5.89 12.55 -6.43
C VAL A 218 -7.08 11.66 -6.16
N ALA A 219 -7.31 10.62 -6.96
CA ALA A 219 -8.37 9.65 -6.74
C ALA A 219 -8.25 8.98 -5.37
N TRP A 220 -7.03 8.63 -4.96
CA TRP A 220 -6.75 8.05 -3.66
C TRP A 220 -7.06 9.02 -2.51
N ILE A 221 -6.60 10.27 -2.58
CA ILE A 221 -6.86 11.29 -1.57
C ILE A 221 -8.36 11.61 -1.48
N VAL A 222 -9.03 11.73 -2.62
CA VAL A 222 -10.47 11.99 -2.67
C VAL A 222 -11.25 10.84 -2.03
N GLY A 223 -10.90 9.58 -2.36
CA GLY A 223 -11.49 8.41 -1.73
C GLY A 223 -11.22 8.33 -0.22
N ALA A 224 -10.00 8.64 0.20
CA ALA A 224 -9.57 8.49 1.59
C ALA A 224 -10.03 9.60 2.53
N LEU A 225 -10.18 10.82 2.02
CA LEU A 225 -10.42 12.01 2.85
C LEU A 225 -11.68 12.77 2.44
N VAL A 226 -11.95 12.95 1.14
CA VAL A 226 -13.04 13.84 0.70
C VAL A 226 -14.40 13.16 0.74
N ILE A 227 -14.52 11.94 0.23
CA ILE A 227 -15.79 11.19 0.26
C ILE A 227 -16.25 10.92 1.70
N PRO A 228 -15.36 10.49 2.63
CA PRO A 228 -15.70 10.32 4.04
C PRO A 228 -16.34 11.56 4.68
N LEU A 229 -15.80 12.75 4.42
CA LEU A 229 -16.35 14.01 4.97
C LEU A 229 -17.80 14.27 4.52
N GLY A 230 -18.18 13.81 3.33
CA GLY A 230 -19.54 13.94 2.82
C GLY A 230 -20.54 12.94 3.41
N LEU A 231 -20.08 11.89 4.09
CA LEU A 231 -20.93 10.85 4.68
C LEU A 231 -21.40 11.18 6.11
N GLY A 232 -20.89 12.25 6.72
CA GLY A 232 -21.29 12.76 8.04
C GLY A 232 -20.78 11.95 9.23
N ASP A 233 -20.49 12.62 10.33
CA ASP A 233 -19.82 12.02 11.51
C ASP A 233 -20.70 11.08 12.34
N ASN A 234 -22.02 11.12 12.17
CA ASN A 234 -23.00 10.42 13.03
C ASN A 234 -23.87 9.37 12.32
N THR A 235 -23.60 9.09 11.05
CA THR A 235 -24.34 8.07 10.28
C THR A 235 -23.43 6.90 9.95
N THR A 236 -23.86 5.69 10.31
CA THR A 236 -23.18 4.47 9.87
C THR A 236 -23.06 4.50 8.35
N PRO A 237 -21.85 4.47 7.77
CA PRO A 237 -21.67 4.53 6.33
C PRO A 237 -22.40 3.36 5.65
N PRO A 238 -22.88 3.53 4.40
CA PRO A 238 -23.51 2.44 3.67
C PRO A 238 -22.59 1.22 3.59
N ALA A 239 -23.13 0.01 3.79
CA ALA A 239 -22.34 -1.22 3.80
C ALA A 239 -21.51 -1.45 2.53
N TRP A 240 -22.01 -1.00 1.37
CA TRP A 240 -21.23 -1.05 0.13
C TRP A 240 -19.97 -0.17 0.25
N TYR A 241 -20.06 1.03 0.82
CA TYR A 241 -18.90 1.92 0.95
C TYR A 241 -17.84 1.30 1.85
N VAL A 242 -18.25 0.79 3.02
CA VAL A 242 -17.37 0.12 3.99
C VAL A 242 -16.60 -1.02 3.34
N ASN A 243 -17.28 -1.87 2.56
CA ASN A 243 -16.66 -3.04 1.94
C ASN A 243 -15.69 -2.72 0.80
N TRP A 244 -15.78 -1.51 0.21
CA TRP A 244 -14.98 -1.09 -0.95
C TRP A 244 -13.92 -0.03 -0.63
N ASP A 245 -13.95 0.56 0.57
CA ASP A 245 -13.02 1.61 0.98
C ASP A 245 -11.87 1.07 1.85
N PRO A 246 -10.64 0.97 1.31
CA PRO A 246 -9.46 0.59 2.08
C PRO A 246 -8.77 1.76 2.80
N THR A 247 -9.31 2.97 2.67
CA THR A 247 -8.53 4.20 2.80
C THR A 247 -9.03 5.16 3.85
N SER A 248 -10.30 5.10 4.24
CA SER A 248 -10.84 5.99 5.27
C SER A 248 -10.85 5.37 6.66
N GLY A 249 -10.70 6.22 7.67
CA GLY A 249 -11.00 5.88 9.06
C GLY A 249 -12.49 5.62 9.30
N ILE A 250 -13.38 6.06 8.40
CA ILE A 250 -14.83 5.80 8.49
C ILE A 250 -15.14 4.31 8.25
N THR A 251 -14.32 3.60 7.47
CA THR A 251 -14.40 2.14 7.35
C THR A 251 -14.29 1.46 8.72
N ALA A 252 -13.48 2.00 9.64
CA ALA A 252 -13.46 1.54 11.02
C ALA A 252 -14.86 1.68 11.63
N HIS A 253 -15.49 2.86 11.61
CA HIS A 253 -16.85 3.01 12.15
C HIS A 253 -17.90 2.06 11.54
N GLY A 254 -17.78 1.72 10.25
CA GLY A 254 -18.65 0.75 9.58
C GLY A 254 -18.38 -0.73 9.91
N LEU A 255 -17.13 -1.09 10.18
CA LEU A 255 -16.71 -2.45 10.59
C LEU A 255 -16.84 -2.68 12.11
N LEU A 256 -17.05 -1.61 12.88
CA LEU A 256 -16.98 -1.58 14.34
C LEU A 256 -18.31 -1.31 15.08
N PRO A 257 -19.53 -1.76 14.66
CA PRO A 257 -20.71 -1.69 15.55
C PRO A 257 -20.44 -2.32 16.94
N SER A 258 -19.52 -3.27 17.01
CA SER A 258 -19.04 -3.97 18.22
C SER A 258 -18.09 -3.17 19.12
N TYR A 259 -17.65 -1.98 18.72
CA TYR A 259 -16.75 -1.10 19.48
C TYR A 259 -17.44 0.18 19.93
N PHE A 260 -18.78 0.22 19.90
CA PHE A 260 -19.52 1.25 20.61
C PHE A 260 -19.22 1.12 22.11
N ILE A 261 -18.46 2.09 22.60
CA ILE A 261 -18.11 2.23 24.02
C ILE A 261 -19.34 2.85 24.69
N ASN A 262 -20.30 2.02 25.09
CA ASN A 262 -21.26 2.43 26.11
C ASN A 262 -20.53 2.33 27.45
N LEU A 263 -20.00 3.47 27.92
CA LEU A 263 -19.36 3.55 29.22
C LEU A 263 -20.34 3.09 30.29
N ASP A 264 -20.01 1.99 30.96
CA ASP A 264 -20.78 1.49 32.08
C ASP A 264 -20.67 2.52 33.23
N PRO A 265 -21.78 2.92 33.87
CA PRO A 265 -21.75 3.84 35.01
C PRO A 265 -20.88 3.36 36.19
N THR A 266 -20.41 2.10 36.17
CA THR A 266 -19.51 1.51 37.16
C THR A 266 -18.02 1.82 36.96
N ILE A 267 -17.61 2.44 35.85
CA ILE A 267 -16.20 2.82 35.62
C ILE A 267 -15.88 4.10 36.40
N THR A 268 -15.03 4.01 37.42
CA THR A 268 -14.69 5.14 38.31
C THR A 268 -13.20 5.52 38.30
N SER A 269 -12.36 4.84 37.49
CA SER A 269 -10.92 5.15 37.42
C SER A 269 -10.37 4.98 36.00
N GLU A 270 -9.27 5.69 35.69
CA GLU A 270 -8.58 5.61 34.39
C GLU A 270 -8.06 4.20 34.09
N ALA A 271 -7.58 3.47 35.10
CA ALA A 271 -7.11 2.10 34.93
C ALA A 271 -8.26 1.14 34.52
N GLN A 272 -9.45 1.29 35.13
CA GLN A 272 -10.64 0.54 34.75
C GLN A 272 -11.11 0.89 33.34
N LEU A 273 -11.09 2.18 33.00
CA LEU A 273 -11.39 2.65 31.66
C LEU A 273 -10.43 2.02 30.63
N GLN A 274 -9.12 2.05 30.89
CA GLN A 274 -8.13 1.50 29.98
C GLN A 274 -8.30 -0.02 29.79
N GLN A 275 -8.57 -0.76 30.87
CA GLN A 275 -8.87 -2.20 30.77
C GLN A 275 -10.13 -2.47 29.95
N PHE A 276 -11.17 -1.66 30.13
CA PHE A 276 -12.40 -1.75 29.34
C PHE A 276 -12.14 -1.47 27.86
N LEU A 277 -11.43 -0.39 27.53
CA LEU A 277 -11.03 -0.04 26.17
C LEU A 277 -10.25 -1.19 25.51
N LEU A 278 -9.24 -1.72 26.19
CA LEU A 278 -8.45 -2.87 25.70
C LEU A 278 -9.31 -4.13 25.47
N SER A 279 -10.30 -4.38 26.31
CA SER A 279 -11.20 -5.54 26.17
C SER A 279 -12.07 -5.46 24.91
N ILE A 280 -12.46 -4.25 24.53
CA ILE A 280 -13.21 -3.97 23.31
C ILE A 280 -12.27 -4.01 22.11
N GLU A 281 -11.14 -3.31 22.21
CA GLU A 281 -10.15 -3.13 21.16
C GLU A 281 -9.55 -4.43 20.62
N ASN A 282 -9.43 -5.44 21.48
CA ASN A 282 -8.87 -6.74 21.13
C ASN A 282 -9.88 -7.70 20.50
N LYS A 283 -11.18 -7.36 20.44
CA LYS A 283 -12.13 -8.14 19.65
C LYS A 283 -11.74 -8.02 18.18
N MET A 284 -11.87 -9.08 17.41
CA MET A 284 -11.68 -9.02 15.96
C MET A 284 -13.02 -8.79 15.27
N PRO A 285 -13.13 -7.83 14.33
CA PRO A 285 -14.34 -7.70 13.53
C PRO A 285 -14.42 -8.82 12.49
N ASP A 286 -15.63 -9.07 11.99
CA ASP A 286 -15.80 -9.92 10.81
C ASP A 286 -15.30 -9.15 9.58
N LEU A 287 -14.15 -9.58 9.06
CA LEU A 287 -13.49 -8.96 7.92
C LEU A 287 -13.84 -9.66 6.60
N ALA A 288 -14.63 -10.73 6.59
CA ALA A 288 -14.87 -11.52 5.38
C ALA A 288 -15.53 -10.68 4.28
N GLY A 289 -16.53 -9.85 4.64
CA GLY A 289 -17.21 -8.94 3.71
C GLY A 289 -16.31 -7.85 3.13
N TRP A 290 -15.22 -7.52 3.84
CA TRP A 290 -14.25 -6.51 3.45
C TRP A 290 -13.06 -7.10 2.66
N PHE A 291 -12.53 -8.27 3.05
CA PHE A 291 -11.37 -8.88 2.39
C PHE A 291 -11.64 -9.29 0.94
N VAL A 292 -12.80 -9.88 0.67
CA VAL A 292 -13.11 -10.46 -0.64
C VAL A 292 -13.06 -9.40 -1.77
N PRO A 293 -13.75 -8.24 -1.66
CA PRO A 293 -13.65 -7.17 -2.66
C PRO A 293 -12.22 -6.69 -2.93
N HIS A 294 -11.41 -6.53 -1.88
CA HIS A 294 -10.05 -6.01 -2.00
C HIS A 294 -9.09 -7.00 -2.65
N LEU A 295 -9.23 -8.30 -2.34
CA LEU A 295 -8.49 -9.36 -3.02
C LEU A 295 -8.90 -9.47 -4.50
N LEU A 296 -10.18 -9.30 -4.80
CA LEU A 296 -10.66 -9.27 -6.19
C LEU A 296 -10.09 -8.08 -6.95
N LEU A 297 -10.08 -6.87 -6.36
CA LEU A 297 -9.46 -5.69 -6.97
C LEU A 297 -7.97 -5.88 -7.22
N ALA A 298 -7.24 -6.41 -6.23
CA ALA A 298 -5.83 -6.75 -6.41
C ALA A 298 -5.66 -7.77 -7.56
N GLY A 299 -6.49 -8.82 -7.61
CA GLY A 299 -6.50 -9.80 -8.69
C GLY A 299 -6.76 -9.19 -10.08
N PHE A 300 -7.78 -8.33 -10.20
CA PHE A 300 -8.09 -7.63 -11.45
C PHE A 300 -6.93 -6.71 -11.90
N SER A 301 -6.24 -6.08 -10.95
CA SER A 301 -5.07 -5.27 -11.27
C SER A 301 -3.90 -6.08 -11.83
N LEU A 302 -3.72 -7.33 -11.36
CA LEU A 302 -2.73 -8.27 -11.91
C LEU A 302 -3.12 -8.72 -13.33
N VAL A 303 -4.41 -8.99 -13.55
CA VAL A 303 -4.94 -9.30 -14.88
C VAL A 303 -4.71 -8.13 -15.83
N LEU A 304 -4.90 -6.89 -15.38
CA LEU A 304 -4.61 -5.71 -16.18
C LEU A 304 -3.13 -5.65 -16.59
N VAL A 305 -2.19 -5.94 -15.68
CA VAL A 305 -0.76 -6.02 -16.02
C VAL A 305 -0.49 -7.11 -17.06
N LEU A 306 -1.14 -8.27 -16.96
CA LEU A 306 -1.05 -9.33 -17.96
C LEU A 306 -1.56 -8.84 -19.34
N VAL A 307 -2.72 -8.18 -19.38
CA VAL A 307 -3.26 -7.59 -20.61
C VAL A 307 -2.28 -6.59 -21.21
N VAL A 308 -1.70 -5.72 -20.39
CA VAL A 308 -0.68 -4.76 -20.84
C VAL A 308 0.56 -5.47 -21.38
N ALA A 309 1.05 -6.51 -20.72
CA ALA A 309 2.21 -7.28 -21.19
C ALA A 309 1.96 -7.95 -22.56
N LEU A 310 0.72 -8.36 -22.84
CA LEU A 310 0.32 -8.93 -24.12
C LEU A 310 0.07 -7.85 -25.19
N ALA A 311 -0.56 -6.74 -24.82
CA ALA A 311 -0.93 -5.66 -25.72
C ALA A 311 0.24 -4.73 -26.07
N PHE A 312 1.29 -4.70 -25.23
CA PHE A 312 2.46 -3.85 -25.44
C PHE A 312 3.17 -4.24 -26.73
N LYS A 313 2.87 -3.50 -27.80
CA LYS A 313 3.60 -3.57 -29.06
C LYS A 313 4.81 -2.65 -28.92
N ARG A 314 5.99 -3.26 -28.74
CA ARG A 314 7.30 -2.59 -28.65
C ARG A 314 7.37 -1.45 -29.68
N PHE A 315 7.41 -0.19 -29.22
CA PHE A 315 7.15 1.10 -29.88
C PHE A 315 7.42 1.25 -31.40
N ARG A 316 6.80 0.41 -32.23
CA ARG A 316 6.98 0.43 -33.69
C ARG A 316 6.24 1.60 -34.33
N ASP A 317 5.25 2.15 -33.62
CA ASP A 317 4.34 3.21 -34.10
C ASP A 317 4.59 4.57 -33.40
N VAL A 318 5.64 4.72 -32.59
CA VAL A 318 5.93 6.01 -31.88
C VAL A 318 6.91 6.89 -32.67
N LEU A 319 7.36 6.41 -33.83
CA LEU A 319 8.19 7.13 -34.80
C LEU A 319 7.37 7.72 -35.97
N SER A 320 6.04 7.57 -35.98
CA SER A 320 5.15 8.22 -36.95
C SER A 320 4.52 9.49 -36.37
#